data_AF-A0A971FP61-F1
#
_entry.id   AF-A0A971FP61-F1
#
_cell.length_a   1.000
_cell.length_b   1.000
_cell.length_c   1.000
_cell.angle_alpha   90.00
_cell.angle_beta   90.00
_cell.angle_gamma   90.00
#
_symmetry.space_group_name_H-M   'P 1'
#
loop_
_entity.id
_entity.type
_entity.pdbx_description
1 polymer ?
#
loop_
_entity_poly.entity_id
_entity_poly.type
_entity_poly.pdbx_seq_one_letter_code
_entity_poly.pdbx_strand_id
1 'polypeptide(L)'
;PLWDKNSKEAQYVRNLGRQTPQTYALYREFVETRPAAVVANIAICLIHQANFLIDRQLRTLEREFLEQGGLRERMTRMCLQARNR
;
A
#
# COMPACT_ATOMS: atom_id res chain seq x y z
N PRO A 1 10.78 4.20 -23.15
CA PRO A 1 9.64 5.14 -23.05
C PRO A 1 8.87 4.86 -21.75
N LEU A 2 8.24 5.89 -21.17
CA LEU A 2 7.35 5.72 -20.01
C LEU A 2 6.09 4.96 -20.44
N TRP A 3 5.63 4.01 -19.62
CA TRP A 3 4.40 3.27 -19.90
C TRP A 3 3.17 4.12 -19.63
N ASP A 4 2.18 4.02 -20.53
CA ASP A 4 0.87 4.57 -20.28
C ASP A 4 0.23 3.88 -19.05
N LYS A 5 -0.56 4.64 -18.30
CA LYS A 5 -1.21 4.15 -17.08
C LYS A 5 -2.04 2.90 -17.35
N ASN A 6 -2.69 2.80 -18.51
CA ASN A 6 -3.57 1.69 -18.86
C ASN A 6 -2.92 0.68 -19.82
N SER A 7 -1.61 0.78 -20.06
CA SER A 7 -0.86 -0.21 -20.85
C SER A 7 -0.95 -1.63 -20.26
N LYS A 8 -0.81 -2.64 -21.11
CA LYS A 8 -0.88 -4.05 -20.71
C LYS A 8 0.20 -4.38 -19.68
N GLU A 9 1.39 -3.84 -19.87
CA GLU A 9 2.55 -3.99 -19.00
C GLU A 9 2.31 -3.37 -17.62
N ALA A 10 1.79 -2.13 -17.57
CA ALA A 10 1.47 -1.49 -16.30
C ALA A 10 0.34 -2.23 -15.55
N GLN A 11 -0.67 -2.72 -16.26
CA GLN A 11 -1.73 -3.53 -15.65
C GLN A 11 -1.19 -4.86 -15.10
N TYR A 12 -0.32 -5.54 -15.85
CA TYR A 12 0.31 -6.78 -15.42
C TYR A 12 1.09 -6.58 -14.11
N VAL A 13 1.95 -5.55 -14.04
CA VAL A 13 2.73 -5.23 -12.83
C VAL A 13 1.83 -4.86 -11.65
N ARG A 14 0.71 -4.15 -11.89
CA ARG A 14 -0.26 -3.86 -10.82
C ARG A 14 -0.95 -5.11 -10.28
N ASN A 15 -1.25 -6.08 -11.15
CA ASN A 15 -1.82 -7.35 -10.72
C ASN A 15 -0.79 -8.16 -9.93
N LEU A 16 0.48 -8.16 -10.37
CA LEU A 16 1.58 -8.79 -9.65
C LEU A 16 1.82 -8.14 -8.27
N GLY A 17 1.75 -6.81 -8.20
CA GLY A 17 1.91 -6.03 -6.96
C GLY A 17 0.84 -6.28 -5.89
N ARG A 18 -0.28 -6.91 -6.25
CA ARG A 18 -1.35 -7.30 -5.31
C ARG A 18 -1.15 -8.68 -4.71
N GLN A 19 -0.19 -9.47 -5.19
CA GLN A 19 0.05 -10.81 -4.68
C GLN A 19 0.65 -10.76 -3.27
N THR A 20 0.19 -11.66 -2.41
CA THR A 20 0.67 -11.81 -1.03
C THR A 20 1.19 -13.24 -0.84
N PRO A 21 2.43 -13.43 -0.35
CA PRO A 21 3.38 -12.41 0.10
C PRO A 21 4.02 -11.65 -1.07
N GLN A 22 4.13 -10.32 -0.94
CA GLN A 22 4.86 -9.50 -1.90
C GLN A 22 6.36 -9.63 -1.62
N THR A 23 7.10 -10.34 -2.48
CA THR A 23 8.54 -10.57 -2.31
C THR A 23 9.32 -10.21 -3.58
N TYR A 24 10.63 -9.97 -3.44
CA TYR A 24 11.51 -9.71 -4.59
C TYR A 24 11.51 -10.86 -5.62
N ALA A 25 11.25 -12.09 -5.19
CA ALA A 25 11.18 -13.25 -6.07
C ALA A 25 10.17 -13.08 -7.22
N LEU A 26 9.08 -12.34 -6.99
CA LEU A 26 8.07 -12.03 -8.02
C LEU A 26 8.63 -11.15 -9.15
N TYR A 27 9.66 -10.35 -8.87
CA TYR A 27 10.22 -9.38 -9.81
C TYR A 27 11.59 -9.79 -10.35
N ARG A 28 12.25 -10.76 -9.71
CA ARG A 28 13.63 -11.17 -9.99
C ARG A 28 13.88 -11.40 -11.47
N GLU A 29 13.04 -12.22 -12.12
CA GLU A 29 13.18 -12.52 -13.55
C GLU A 29 13.16 -11.24 -14.39
N PHE A 30 12.25 -10.31 -14.10
CA PHE A 30 12.19 -9.05 -14.85
C PHE A 30 13.41 -8.18 -14.60
N VAL A 31 13.88 -8.09 -13.36
CA VAL A 31 15.04 -7.29 -12.97
C VAL A 31 16.33 -7.81 -13.61
N GLU A 32 16.47 -9.13 -13.69
CA GLU A 32 17.70 -9.77 -14.20
C GLU A 32 17.72 -9.91 -15.73
N THR A 33 16.55 -9.98 -16.39
CA THR A 33 16.47 -10.29 -17.84
C THR A 33 16.01 -9.13 -18.71
N ARG A 34 15.36 -8.10 -18.17
CA ARG A 34 14.74 -7.03 -18.97
C ARG A 34 15.61 -5.78 -19.02
N PRO A 35 15.50 -4.98 -20.09
CA PRO A 35 16.23 -3.71 -20.19
C PRO A 35 15.92 -2.77 -19.02
N ALA A 36 16.88 -1.93 -18.64
CA ALA A 36 16.73 -0.98 -17.53
C ALA A 36 15.47 -0.11 -17.62
N ALA A 37 15.06 0.28 -18.84
CA ALA A 37 13.83 1.04 -19.06
C ALA A 37 12.56 0.29 -18.65
N VAL A 38 12.51 -1.04 -18.82
CA VAL A 38 11.39 -1.88 -18.37
C VAL A 38 11.38 -1.96 -16.85
N VAL A 39 12.54 -2.22 -16.24
CA VAL A 39 12.68 -2.30 -14.77
C VAL A 39 12.29 -0.98 -14.10
N ALA A 40 12.68 0.15 -14.68
CA ALA A 40 12.28 1.48 -14.20
C ALA A 40 10.76 1.67 -14.22
N ASN A 41 10.08 1.24 -15.29
CA ASN A 41 8.62 1.33 -15.37
C ASN A 41 7.92 0.40 -14.36
N ILE A 42 8.46 -0.80 -14.12
CA ILE A 42 7.98 -1.69 -13.05
C ILE A 42 8.07 -0.98 -11.69
N ALA A 43 9.22 -0.40 -11.38
CA ALA A 43 9.43 0.33 -10.12
C ALA A 43 8.45 1.51 -9.97
N ILE A 44 8.24 2.31 -11.02
CA ILE A 44 7.26 3.39 -11.03
C ILE A 44 5.85 2.87 -10.73
N CYS A 45 5.45 1.73 -11.32
CA CYS A 45 4.15 1.11 -11.03
C CYS A 45 4.01 0.69 -9.57
N LEU A 46 5.08 0.18 -8.95
CA LEU A 46 5.08 -0.23 -7.54
C LEU A 46 5.04 0.97 -6.60
N ILE A 47 5.78 2.04 -6.90
CA ILE A 47 5.76 3.30 -6.12
C ILE A 47 4.35 3.89 -6.10
N HIS A 48 3.68 3.97 -7.26
CA HIS A 48 2.31 4.47 -7.31
C HIS A 48 1.33 3.60 -6.50
N GLN A 49 1.52 2.28 -6.50
CA GLN A 49 0.69 1.38 -5.69
C GLN A 49 0.93 1.59 -4.19
N ALA A 50 2.19 1.72 -3.77
CA ALA A 50 2.55 1.98 -2.38
C ALA A 50 1.95 3.30 -1.89
N ASN A 51 2.09 4.39 -2.68
CA ASN A 51 1.50 5.69 -2.36
C ASN A 51 -0.02 5.60 -2.20
N PHE A 52 -0.71 4.93 -3.13
CA PHE A 52 -2.15 4.73 -3.04
C PHE A 52 -2.57 3.98 -1.76
N LEU A 53 -1.81 2.96 -1.35
CA LEU A 53 -2.08 2.20 -0.14
C LEU A 53 -1.85 3.04 1.12
N ILE A 54 -0.77 3.81 1.17
CA ILE A 54 -0.44 4.73 2.27
C ILE A 54 -1.54 5.79 2.42
N ASP A 55 -1.97 6.41 1.32
CA ASP A 55 -3.06 7.40 1.34
C ASP A 55 -4.35 6.81 1.91
N ARG A 56 -4.64 5.54 1.59
CA ARG A 56 -5.82 4.85 2.13
C ARG A 56 -5.67 4.54 3.61
N GLN A 57 -4.49 4.18 4.08
CA GLN A 57 -4.20 3.98 5.50
C GLN A 57 -4.36 5.29 6.27
N LEU A 58 -3.83 6.40 5.76
CA LEU A 58 -3.98 7.73 6.36
C LEU A 58 -5.45 8.13 6.51
N ARG A 59 -6.24 8.04 5.43
CA ARG A 59 -7.69 8.32 5.48
C ARG A 59 -8.44 7.44 6.48
N THR A 60 -8.00 6.19 6.64
CA THR A 60 -8.60 5.26 7.61
C THR A 60 -8.31 5.71 9.03
N LEU A 61 -7.05 6.06 9.32
CA LEU A 61 -6.62 6.56 10.63
C LEU A 61 -7.30 7.89 10.97
N GLU A 62 -7.44 8.80 10.01
CA GLU A 62 -8.16 10.07 10.17
C GLU A 62 -9.62 9.83 10.55
N ARG A 63 -10.31 8.93 9.83
CA ARG A 63 -11.70 8.59 10.14
C ARG A 63 -11.84 7.95 11.52
N GLU A 64 -10.99 6.99 11.86
CA GLU A 64 -11.00 6.36 13.18
C GLU A 64 -10.74 7.36 14.31
N PHE A 65 -9.86 8.33 14.07
CA PHE A 65 -9.61 9.41 15.03
C PHE A 65 -10.86 10.27 15.23
N LEU A 66 -11.56 10.66 14.15
CA LEU A 66 -12.80 11.43 14.25
C LEU A 66 -13.94 10.67 14.93
N GLU A 67 -14.08 9.37 14.66
CA GLU A 67 -15.18 8.54 15.21
C GLU A 67 -14.92 8.11 16.66
N GLN A 68 -13.69 7.70 16.98
CA GLN A 68 -13.38 7.04 18.25
C GLN A 68 -12.61 7.95 19.23
N GLY A 69 -12.01 9.02 18.73
CA GLY A 69 -11.06 9.86 19.45
C GLY A 69 -9.63 9.35 19.37
N GLY A 70 -8.71 10.15 19.92
CA GLY A 70 -7.30 9.78 20.06
C GLY A 70 -7.09 8.55 20.94
N LEU A 71 -5.89 7.96 20.88
CA LEU A 71 -5.54 6.78 21.69
C LEU A 71 -5.78 7.01 23.19
N ARG A 72 -5.46 8.22 23.70
CA ARG A 72 -5.68 8.58 25.10
C ARG A 72 -7.16 8.56 25.48
N GLU A 73 -8.02 9.09 24.62
CA GLU A 73 -9.46 9.16 24.86
C GLU A 73 -10.06 7.75 24.84
N ARG A 74 -9.62 6.91 23.90
CA ARG A 74 -9.97 5.49 23.82
C ARG A 74 -9.54 4.73 25.08
N MET A 75 -8.29 4.89 25.51
CA MET A 75 -7.77 4.24 26.72
C MET A 75 -8.53 4.68 27.98
N THR A 76 -8.78 5.98 28.15
CA THR A 76 -9.56 6.50 29.28
C THR A 76 -10.97 5.90 29.30
N ARG A 77 -11.65 5.85 28.14
CA ARG A 77 -12.98 5.23 28.02
C ARG A 77 -12.96 3.76 28.44
N MET A 78 -11.96 3.00 27.99
CA MET A 78 -11.80 1.58 28.36
C MET A 78 -11.53 1.40 29.87
N CYS A 79 -10.66 2.23 30.47
CA CYS A 79 -10.38 2.19 31.90
C CYS A 79 -11.63 2.47 32.75
N LEU A 80 -12.45 3.46 32.35
CA LEU A 80 -13.70 3.77 33.04
C LEU A 80 -14.72 2.63 32.91
N GLN A 81 -14.86 2.02 31.72
CA GLN A 81 -15.73 0.86 31.51
C GLN A 81 -15.30 -0.35 32.36
N ALA A 82 -14.00 -0.59 32.51
CA ALA A 82 -13.49 -1.69 33.33
C ALA A 82 -13.76 -1.50 34.83
N ARG A 83 -13.86 -0.24 35.30
CA ARG A 83 -14.17 0.10 36.69
C ARG A 83 -15.66 0.03 37.03
N ASN A 84 -16.54 0.15 36.02
CA ASN A 84 -17.99 0.09 36.16
C ASN A 84 -18.55 -1.33 35.91
N ARG A 85 -17.67 -2.32 35.77
CA ARG A 85 -17.99 -3.76 35.78
C ARG A 85 -17.65 -4.34 37.13
#